data_AF-A0A1S3H043-F1
#
_entry.id   AF-A0A1S3H043-F1
#
_cell.length_a   1.000
_cell.length_b   1.000
_cell.length_c   1.000
_cell.angle_alpha   90.00
_cell.angle_beta   90.00
_cell.angle_gamma   90.00
#
_symmetry.space_group_name_H-M   'P 1'
#
loop_
_entity.id
_entity.type
_entity.pdbx_description
1 polymer ?
#
loop_
_entity_poly.entity_id
_entity_poly.type
_entity_poly.pdbx_seq_one_letter_code
_entity_poly.pdbx_strand_id
1 'polypeptide(L)'
;MPSLGYTHSYFFSFPRQLAARTEDHKKLGNVIAHAIANPILVWGFVSLLAHFIPKDIVVALVIAKMLFCLAQDIKCGFIYSVIWGLTVYHQLYILTPVPLLAIIAVIGVGVVISIGVGHWIIEQELPHERNHPAVKSDRLLFKFCGFLNEVFLASFHFPVLLLLRCGLMSKLRQKVNKECFKTQYRYKQIKQMEMK
;
A
#
# COMPACT_ATOMS: atom_id res chain seq x y z
N MET A 1 23.18 5.97 -11.45
CA MET A 1 23.07 4.86 -10.48
C MET A 1 22.39 3.67 -11.15
N PRO A 2 22.92 2.44 -11.06
CA PRO A 2 22.21 1.26 -11.52
C PRO A 2 20.94 1.11 -10.68
N SER A 3 19.77 1.19 -11.31
CA SER A 3 18.52 0.98 -10.60
C SER A 3 18.44 -0.50 -10.17
N LEU A 4 17.81 -0.80 -9.04
CA LEU A 4 17.49 -2.18 -8.62
C LEU A 4 16.58 -2.93 -9.64
N GLY A 5 16.24 -2.28 -10.77
CA GLY A 5 15.39 -2.79 -11.83
C GLY A 5 13.90 -2.61 -11.56
N TYR A 6 13.54 -1.69 -10.66
CA TYR A 6 12.17 -1.20 -10.53
C TYR A 6 11.90 -0.21 -11.66
N THR A 7 11.38 -0.73 -12.77
CA THR A 7 10.81 0.07 -13.86
C THR A 7 9.30 0.19 -13.67
N HIS A 8 8.58 0.80 -14.61
CA HIS A 8 7.11 0.85 -14.56
C HIS A 8 6.44 -0.52 -14.39
N SER A 9 7.12 -1.60 -14.79
CA SER A 9 6.69 -2.99 -14.54
C SER A 9 6.50 -3.34 -13.06
N TYR A 10 7.11 -2.59 -12.14
CA TYR A 10 6.89 -2.71 -10.69
C TYR A 10 5.41 -2.52 -10.33
N PHE A 11 4.77 -1.47 -10.86
CA PHE A 11 3.40 -1.09 -10.51
C PHE A 11 2.34 -2.11 -10.98
N PHE A 12 2.73 -3.02 -11.87
CA PHE A 12 1.87 -4.11 -12.35
C PHE A 12 2.24 -5.47 -11.75
N SER A 13 3.36 -5.58 -11.02
CA SER A 13 3.81 -6.84 -10.44
C SER A 13 3.46 -6.93 -8.96
N PHE A 14 2.33 -7.57 -8.66
CA PHE A 14 1.85 -7.76 -7.29
C PHE A 14 2.86 -8.44 -6.35
N PRO A 15 3.55 -9.54 -6.74
CA PRO A 15 4.56 -10.13 -5.87
C PRO A 15 5.76 -9.21 -5.60
N ARG A 16 6.15 -8.36 -6.56
CA ARG A 16 7.24 -7.38 -6.37
C ARG A 16 6.85 -6.26 -5.42
N GLN A 17 5.62 -5.78 -5.49
CA GLN A 17 5.10 -4.78 -4.55
C GLN A 17 5.03 -5.33 -3.13
N LEU A 18 4.53 -6.57 -2.96
CA LEU A 18 4.53 -7.24 -1.67
C LEU A 18 5.94 -7.52 -1.15
N ALA A 19 6.88 -7.87 -2.03
CA ALA A 19 8.29 -8.06 -1.68
C ALA A 19 8.93 -6.77 -1.17
N ALA A 20 8.76 -5.66 -1.91
CA ALA A 20 9.23 -4.34 -1.48
C ALA A 20 8.65 -3.96 -0.11
N ARG A 21 7.33 -4.12 0.08
CA ARG A 21 6.69 -3.85 1.37
C ARG A 21 7.18 -4.77 2.50
N THR A 22 7.52 -6.03 2.20
CA THR A 22 8.09 -6.98 3.17
C THR A 22 9.46 -6.51 3.67
N GLU A 23 10.27 -5.95 2.78
CA GLU A 23 11.58 -5.37 3.09
C GLU A 23 11.43 -4.04 3.85
N ASP A 24 10.45 -3.22 3.46
CA ASP A 24 10.15 -1.92 4.08
C ASP A 24 9.41 -2.03 5.42
N HIS A 25 8.71 -3.13 5.69
CA HIS A 25 7.92 -3.36 6.92
C HIS A 25 8.32 -4.71 7.53
N LYS A 26 9.49 -4.69 8.20
CA LYS A 26 10.20 -5.87 8.67
C LYS A 26 9.48 -6.54 9.82
N LYS A 27 9.00 -5.74 10.79
CA LYS A 27 8.35 -6.25 12.00
C LYS A 27 6.87 -6.53 11.72
N LEU A 28 6.38 -7.67 12.19
CA LEU A 28 4.96 -8.05 12.03
C LEU A 28 4.02 -6.99 12.61
N GLY A 29 4.37 -6.42 13.77
CA GLY A 29 3.59 -5.35 14.39
C GLY A 29 3.39 -4.13 13.48
N ASN A 30 4.41 -3.77 12.68
CA ASN A 30 4.31 -2.65 11.75
C ASN A 30 3.36 -3.00 10.59
N VAL A 31 3.45 -4.23 10.05
CA VAL A 31 2.49 -4.72 9.05
C VAL A 31 1.06 -4.70 9.58
N ILE A 32 0.84 -5.10 10.85
CA ILE A 32 -0.48 -5.04 11.50
C ILE A 32 -0.97 -3.60 11.61
N ALA A 33 -0.12 -2.68 12.10
CA ALA A 33 -0.46 -1.27 12.24
C ALA A 33 -0.93 -0.68 10.90
N HIS A 34 -0.22 -0.96 9.80
CA HIS A 34 -0.61 -0.52 8.46
C HIS A 34 -1.84 -1.25 7.91
N ALA A 35 -2.03 -2.53 8.21
CA ALA A 35 -3.21 -3.28 7.78
C ALA A 35 -4.50 -2.73 8.41
N ILE A 36 -4.41 -2.12 9.61
CA ILE A 36 -5.52 -1.45 10.30
C ILE A 36 -5.64 0.01 9.85
N ALA A 37 -4.53 0.75 9.80
CA ALA A 37 -4.52 2.17 9.50
C ALA A 37 -4.96 2.48 8.06
N ASN A 38 -4.52 1.69 7.08
CA ASN A 38 -4.80 1.99 5.68
C ASN A 38 -6.29 1.92 5.31
N PRO A 39 -7.08 0.93 5.76
CA PRO A 39 -8.54 0.97 5.62
C PRO A 39 -9.17 2.24 6.22
N ILE A 40 -8.74 2.66 7.41
CA ILE A 40 -9.22 3.88 8.08
C ILE A 40 -8.91 5.12 7.22
N LEU A 41 -7.68 5.21 6.69
CA LEU A 41 -7.26 6.30 5.82
C LEU A 41 -8.07 6.33 4.52
N VAL A 42 -8.25 5.19 3.85
CA VAL A 42 -9.03 5.14 2.59
C VAL A 42 -10.49 5.50 2.86
N TRP A 43 -11.07 5.05 3.97
CA TRP A 43 -12.40 5.52 4.38
C TRP A 43 -12.42 7.04 4.53
N GLY A 44 -11.48 7.62 5.28
CA GLY A 44 -11.38 9.07 5.45
C GLY A 44 -11.24 9.82 4.11
N PHE A 45 -10.38 9.34 3.22
CA PHE A 45 -10.18 9.95 1.90
C PHE A 45 -11.40 9.84 0.98
N VAL A 46 -12.12 8.72 0.99
CA VAL A 46 -13.37 8.59 0.21
C VAL A 46 -14.44 9.57 0.73
N SER A 47 -14.56 9.72 2.05
CA SER A 47 -15.48 10.70 2.67
C SER A 47 -15.10 12.12 2.28
N LEU A 48 -13.80 12.43 2.33
CA LEU A 48 -13.27 13.73 1.99
C LEU A 48 -13.50 14.06 0.51
N LEU A 49 -13.20 13.13 -0.39
CA LEU A 49 -13.43 13.30 -1.82
C LEU A 49 -14.90 13.55 -2.14
N ALA A 50 -15.81 12.76 -1.58
CA ALA A 50 -17.25 12.95 -1.77
C ALA A 50 -17.79 14.30 -1.27
N HIS A 51 -17.01 15.02 -0.47
CA HIS A 51 -17.33 16.38 -0.04
C HIS A 51 -17.02 17.43 -1.11
N PHE A 52 -16.03 17.19 -1.98
CA PHE A 52 -15.53 18.16 -2.96
C PHE A 52 -15.83 17.79 -4.42
N ILE A 53 -16.05 16.51 -4.72
CA ILE A 53 -16.33 16.02 -6.07
C ILE A 53 -17.64 15.22 -6.12
N PRO A 54 -18.35 15.21 -7.27
CA PRO A 54 -19.58 14.44 -7.45
C PRO A 54 -19.41 12.96 -7.09
N LYS A 55 -20.43 12.39 -6.43
CA LYS A 55 -20.42 11.01 -5.94
C LYS A 55 -20.12 10.00 -7.05
N ASP A 56 -20.63 10.21 -8.26
CA ASP A 56 -20.41 9.31 -9.40
C ASP A 56 -18.92 9.21 -9.79
N ILE A 57 -18.17 10.31 -9.67
CA ILE A 57 -16.72 10.31 -9.92
C ILE A 57 -16.00 9.51 -8.83
N VAL A 58 -16.42 9.66 -7.56
CA VAL A 58 -15.88 8.87 -6.45
C VAL A 58 -16.15 7.38 -6.66
N VAL A 59 -17.36 7.03 -7.07
CA VAL A 59 -17.73 5.64 -7.40
C VAL A 59 -16.88 5.10 -8.55
N ALA A 60 -16.70 5.86 -9.63
CA ALA A 60 -15.85 5.47 -10.75
C ALA A 60 -14.39 5.21 -10.32
N LEU A 61 -13.83 6.05 -9.45
CA LEU A 61 -12.48 5.87 -8.89
C LEU A 61 -12.38 4.59 -8.04
N VAL A 62 -13.41 4.30 -7.26
CA VAL A 62 -13.48 3.08 -6.44
C VAL A 62 -13.58 1.83 -7.32
N ILE A 63 -14.39 1.86 -8.37
CA ILE A 63 -14.48 0.76 -9.36
C ILE A 63 -13.13 0.56 -10.05
N ALA A 64 -12.48 1.64 -10.51
CA ALA A 64 -11.17 1.55 -11.13
C ALA A 64 -10.15 0.89 -10.19
N LYS A 65 -10.12 1.29 -8.91
CA LYS A 65 -9.29 0.68 -7.88
C LYS A 65 -9.58 -0.83 -7.71
N MET A 66 -10.85 -1.24 -7.68
CA MET A 66 -11.24 -2.65 -7.60
C MET A 66 -10.74 -3.46 -8.80
N LEU A 67 -10.89 -2.92 -10.01
CA LEU A 67 -10.38 -3.54 -11.23
C LEU A 67 -8.85 -3.69 -11.19
N PHE A 68 -8.13 -2.68 -10.68
CA PHE A 68 -6.69 -2.79 -10.47
C PHE A 68 -6.33 -3.89 -9.47
N CYS A 69 -7.04 -4.00 -8.34
CA CYS A 69 -6.82 -5.08 -7.37
C CYS A 69 -7.09 -6.47 -7.99
N LEU A 70 -8.15 -6.61 -8.79
CA LEU A 70 -8.47 -7.84 -9.52
C LEU A 70 -7.39 -8.21 -10.54
N ALA A 71 -6.84 -7.22 -11.25
CA ALA A 71 -5.74 -7.42 -12.19
C ALA A 71 -4.43 -7.84 -11.49
N GLN A 72 -4.22 -7.40 -10.25
CA GLN A 72 -3.05 -7.76 -9.44
C GLN A 72 -3.13 -9.21 -8.90
N ASP A 73 -4.26 -9.59 -8.32
CA ASP A 73 -4.57 -10.97 -7.93
C ASP A 73 -6.08 -11.17 -7.89
N ILE A 74 -6.60 -12.09 -8.70
CA ILE A 74 -8.05 -12.26 -8.86
C ILE A 74 -8.76 -12.66 -7.56
N LYS A 75 -8.11 -13.47 -6.69
CA LYS A 75 -8.75 -13.98 -5.47
C LYS A 75 -8.79 -12.91 -4.40
N CYS A 76 -7.64 -12.29 -4.13
CA CYS A 76 -7.56 -11.22 -3.16
C CYS A 76 -8.34 -9.99 -3.63
N GLY A 77 -8.25 -9.66 -4.92
CA GLY A 77 -8.97 -8.56 -5.55
C GLY A 77 -10.49 -8.74 -5.47
N PHE A 78 -11.01 -9.96 -5.63
CA PHE A 78 -12.44 -10.23 -5.48
C PHE A 78 -12.92 -9.99 -4.05
N ILE A 79 -12.23 -10.56 -3.05
CA ILE A 79 -12.55 -10.36 -1.63
C ILE A 79 -12.48 -8.87 -1.28
N TYR A 80 -11.43 -8.20 -1.73
CA TYR A 80 -11.26 -6.76 -1.55
C TYR A 80 -12.43 -5.97 -2.14
N SER A 81 -12.86 -6.32 -3.36
CA SER A 81 -13.95 -5.63 -4.05
C SER A 81 -15.29 -5.80 -3.34
N VAL A 82 -15.57 -6.99 -2.78
CA VAL A 82 -16.79 -7.23 -2.00
C VAL A 82 -16.79 -6.38 -0.73
N ILE A 83 -15.75 -6.49 0.09
CA ILE A 83 -15.66 -5.77 1.37
C ILE A 83 -15.68 -4.27 1.13
N TRP A 84 -14.82 -3.78 0.22
CA TRP A 84 -14.66 -2.36 -0.02
C TRP A 84 -15.85 -1.76 -0.76
N GLY A 85 -16.52 -2.53 -1.61
CA GLY A 85 -17.75 -2.11 -2.28
C GLY A 85 -18.87 -1.86 -1.28
N LEU A 86 -19.05 -2.77 -0.32
CA LEU A 86 -20.02 -2.60 0.76
C LEU A 86 -19.66 -1.40 1.65
N THR A 87 -18.39 -1.23 2.02
CA THR A 87 -17.94 -0.09 2.82
C THR A 87 -18.21 1.24 2.13
N VAL A 88 -17.82 1.38 0.86
CA VAL A 88 -18.03 2.61 0.09
C VAL A 88 -19.51 2.86 -0.17
N TYR A 89 -20.30 1.83 -0.47
CA TYR A 89 -21.74 1.96 -0.63
C TYR A 89 -22.39 2.51 0.64
N HIS A 90 -22.09 1.89 1.78
CA HIS A 90 -22.59 2.35 3.07
C HIS A 90 -22.19 3.80 3.35
N GLN A 91 -20.95 4.17 3.01
CA GLN A 91 -20.41 5.49 3.23
C GLN A 91 -21.03 6.58 2.36
N LEU A 92 -21.24 6.32 1.06
CA LEU A 92 -21.73 7.34 0.12
C LEU A 92 -23.25 7.47 0.11
N TYR A 93 -23.97 6.40 0.45
CA TYR A 93 -25.43 6.32 0.28
C TYR A 93 -26.23 6.12 1.58
N ILE A 94 -25.63 5.58 2.65
CA ILE A 94 -26.33 5.34 3.93
C ILE A 94 -25.93 6.37 4.98
N LEU A 95 -24.64 6.65 5.13
CA LEU A 95 -24.16 7.66 6.08
C LEU A 95 -24.65 9.05 5.65
N THR A 96 -25.49 9.65 6.49
CA THR A 96 -25.84 11.08 6.47
C THR A 96 -24.58 11.93 6.59
N PRO A 97 -24.56 13.18 6.10
CA PRO A 97 -23.31 13.88 5.81
C PRO A 97 -22.40 13.91 7.04
N VAL A 98 -21.26 13.23 6.92
CA VAL A 98 -20.26 13.17 7.97
C VAL A 98 -19.61 14.55 8.09
N PRO A 99 -19.56 15.16 9.29
CA PRO A 99 -18.91 16.45 9.47
C PRO A 99 -17.44 16.41 9.04
N LEU A 100 -16.97 17.48 8.38
CA LEU A 100 -15.59 17.57 7.91
C LEU A 100 -14.55 17.37 9.02
N LEU A 101 -14.84 17.87 10.23
CA LEU A 101 -13.98 17.67 11.40
C LEU A 101 -13.84 16.18 11.77
N ALA A 102 -14.93 15.41 11.71
CA ALA A 102 -14.89 13.98 11.96
C ALA A 102 -14.07 13.24 10.89
N ILE A 103 -14.16 13.67 9.63
CA ILE A 103 -13.33 13.12 8.53
C ILE A 103 -11.84 13.39 8.80
N ILE A 104 -11.49 14.63 9.17
CA ILE A 104 -10.11 15.01 9.51
C ILE A 104 -9.59 14.21 10.71
N ALA A 105 -10.41 14.04 11.75
CA ALA A 105 -10.06 13.24 12.91
C ALA A 105 -9.78 11.78 12.54
N VAL A 106 -10.60 11.17 11.69
CA VAL A 106 -10.40 9.79 11.22
C VAL A 106 -9.12 9.65 10.41
N ILE A 107 -8.83 10.59 9.51
CA ILE A 107 -7.55 10.61 8.78
C ILE A 107 -6.39 10.74 9.77
N GLY A 108 -6.49 11.66 10.74
CA GLY A 108 -5.48 11.86 11.77
C GLY A 108 -5.19 10.58 12.57
N VAL A 109 -6.22 9.87 13.01
CA VAL A 109 -6.07 8.57 13.70
C VAL A 109 -5.34 7.56 12.82
N GLY A 110 -5.71 7.46 11.54
CA GLY A 110 -5.01 6.58 10.59
C GLY A 110 -3.52 6.92 10.45
N VAL A 111 -3.18 8.21 10.35
CA VAL A 111 -1.80 8.69 10.27
C VAL A 111 -1.03 8.36 11.56
N VAL A 112 -1.63 8.58 12.74
CA VAL A 112 -1.00 8.29 14.03
C VAL A 112 -0.71 6.80 14.19
N ILE A 113 -1.65 5.92 13.80
CA ILE A 113 -1.42 4.47 13.86
C ILE A 113 -0.32 4.06 12.86
N SER A 114 -0.37 4.57 11.62
CA SER A 114 0.59 4.20 10.57
C SER A 114 2.01 4.70 10.88
N ILE A 115 2.17 6.01 11.12
CA ILE A 115 3.49 6.63 11.32
C ILE A 115 3.94 6.55 12.78
N GLY A 116 3.07 6.93 13.73
CA GLY A 116 3.42 6.95 15.14
C GLY A 116 3.64 5.54 15.70
N VAL A 117 2.65 4.65 15.55
CA VAL A 117 2.75 3.29 16.10
C VAL A 117 3.59 2.39 15.20
N GLY A 118 3.28 2.34 13.90
CA GLY A 118 3.96 1.46 12.95
C GLY A 118 5.45 1.79 12.78
N HIS A 119 5.76 3.01 12.38
CA HIS A 119 7.15 3.40 12.10
C HIS A 119 7.92 3.81 13.36
N TRP A 120 7.42 4.79 14.12
CA TRP A 120 8.22 5.35 15.20
C TRP A 120 8.33 4.44 16.43
N ILE A 121 7.23 3.84 16.89
CA ILE A 121 7.27 2.96 18.08
C ILE A 121 7.80 1.56 17.72
N ILE A 122 7.22 0.91 16.72
CA ILE A 122 7.57 -0.48 16.41
C ILE A 122 8.89 -0.56 15.65
N GLU A 123 9.07 0.19 14.57
CA GLU A 123 10.32 0.13 13.79
C GLU A 123 11.45 0.97 14.40
N GLN A 124 11.16 1.93 15.28
CA GLN A 124 12.13 2.88 15.84
C GLN A 124 12.87 3.69 14.75
N GLU A 125 12.21 3.89 13.61
CA GLU A 125 12.77 4.59 12.45
C GLU A 125 11.67 5.43 11.80
N LEU A 126 12.02 6.61 11.27
CA LEU A 126 11.07 7.38 10.47
C LEU A 126 10.95 6.76 9.06
N PRO A 127 9.78 6.86 8.40
CA PRO A 127 9.56 6.26 7.07
C PRO A 127 10.59 6.70 6.01
N HIS A 128 11.15 7.90 6.16
CA HIS A 128 12.10 8.51 5.22
C HIS A 128 13.57 8.19 5.51
N GLU A 129 13.90 7.61 6.67
CA GLU A 129 15.29 7.25 7.01
C GLU A 129 15.72 5.92 6.38
N ARG A 130 14.77 5.10 5.90
CA ARG A 130 15.07 3.90 5.14
C ARG A 130 15.55 4.27 3.74
N ASN A 131 16.86 4.23 3.57
CA ASN A 131 17.57 4.27 2.29
C ASN A 131 17.28 3.03 1.42
N HIS A 132 16.02 2.72 1.11
CA HIS A 132 15.69 1.63 0.20
C HIS A 132 15.91 2.11 -1.25
N PRO A 133 16.81 1.48 -2.02
CA PRO A 133 17.07 1.91 -3.41
C PRO A 133 15.92 1.52 -4.37
N ALA A 134 14.88 0.82 -3.88
CA ALA A 134 13.75 0.41 -4.69
C ALA A 134 12.92 1.59 -5.22
N VAL A 135 13.00 2.74 -4.55
CA VAL A 135 12.14 3.91 -4.81
C VAL A 135 12.93 5.19 -5.12
N LYS A 136 14.27 5.13 -5.15
CA LYS A 136 15.11 6.28 -5.55
C LYS A 136 15.18 6.41 -7.08
N SER A 137 14.02 6.61 -7.71
CA SER A 137 13.94 7.08 -9.10
C SER A 137 13.59 8.56 -9.07
N ASP A 138 14.45 9.39 -9.68
CA ASP A 138 14.20 10.84 -9.78
C ASP A 138 13.12 11.20 -10.80
N ARG A 139 12.62 10.22 -11.56
CA ARG A 139 11.59 10.44 -12.56
C ARG A 139 10.25 10.78 -11.89
N LEU A 140 9.72 11.97 -12.21
CA LEU A 140 8.44 12.48 -11.68
C LEU A 140 7.29 11.45 -11.81
N LEU A 141 7.17 10.81 -12.97
CA LEU A 141 6.15 9.79 -13.22
C LEU A 141 6.27 8.60 -12.26
N PHE A 142 7.49 8.18 -11.91
CA PHE A 142 7.70 7.09 -10.98
C PHE A 142 7.30 7.49 -9.55
N LYS A 143 7.65 8.71 -9.12
CA LYS A 143 7.22 9.26 -7.81
C LYS A 143 5.71 9.37 -7.73
N PHE A 144 5.06 9.83 -8.79
CA PHE A 144 3.59 9.91 -8.88
C PHE A 144 2.93 8.54 -8.80
N CYS A 145 3.39 7.56 -9.58
CA CYS A 145 2.90 6.18 -9.50
C CYS A 145 3.16 5.56 -8.12
N GLY A 146 4.30 5.87 -7.48
CA GLY A 146 4.63 5.47 -6.11
C GLY A 146 3.63 6.00 -5.10
N PHE A 147 3.35 7.30 -5.16
CA PHE A 147 2.34 7.94 -4.32
C PHE A 147 0.96 7.33 -4.52
N LEU A 148 0.52 7.16 -5.78
CA LEU A 148 -0.76 6.51 -6.06
C LEU A 148 -0.80 5.08 -5.53
N ASN A 149 0.27 4.30 -5.69
CA ASN A 149 0.33 2.94 -5.16
C ASN A 149 0.22 2.91 -3.63
N GLU A 150 0.79 3.89 -2.94
CA GLU A 150 0.70 3.99 -1.49
C GLU A 150 -0.70 4.42 -1.05
N VAL A 151 -1.24 5.50 -1.59
CA VAL A 151 -2.54 6.02 -1.18
C VAL A 151 -3.69 5.12 -1.63
N PHE A 152 -3.63 4.62 -2.87
CA PHE A 152 -4.73 3.83 -3.44
C PHE A 152 -4.61 2.34 -3.13
N LEU A 153 -3.42 1.74 -3.12
CA LEU A 153 -3.29 0.28 -3.04
C LEU A 153 -2.77 -0.24 -1.70
N ALA A 154 -2.28 0.61 -0.79
CA ALA A 154 -1.82 0.14 0.53
C ALA A 154 -2.93 -0.59 1.32
N SER A 155 -4.18 -0.10 1.26
CA SER A 155 -5.32 -0.76 1.92
C SER A 155 -5.63 -2.15 1.36
N PHE A 156 -5.09 -2.50 0.19
CA PHE A 156 -5.17 -3.84 -0.39
C PHE A 156 -3.90 -4.65 -0.08
N HIS A 157 -2.72 -4.04 -0.23
CA HIS A 157 -1.44 -4.72 -0.04
C HIS A 157 -1.18 -5.14 1.40
N PHE A 158 -1.46 -4.29 2.40
CA PHE A 158 -1.14 -4.61 3.79
C PHE A 158 -1.98 -5.75 4.38
N PRO A 159 -3.30 -5.84 4.16
CA PRO A 159 -4.06 -7.02 4.55
C PRO A 159 -3.52 -8.30 3.90
N VAL A 160 -3.20 -8.27 2.60
CA VAL A 160 -2.61 -9.44 1.91
C VAL A 160 -1.24 -9.78 2.48
N LEU A 161 -0.41 -8.77 2.77
CA LEU A 161 0.89 -8.96 3.40
C LEU A 161 0.75 -9.58 4.80
N LEU A 162 -0.25 -9.18 5.58
CA LEU A 162 -0.55 -9.77 6.88
C LEU A 162 -0.93 -11.25 6.74
N LEU A 163 -1.86 -11.59 5.84
CA LEU A 163 -2.22 -12.98 5.54
C LEU A 163 -1.01 -13.80 5.08
N LEU A 164 -0.15 -13.20 4.25
CA LEU A 164 1.10 -13.79 3.81
C LEU A 164 2.00 -14.08 5.01
N ARG A 165 2.20 -13.14 5.94
CA ARG A 165 3.02 -13.30 7.16
C ARG A 165 2.47 -14.34 8.13
N CYS A 166 1.14 -14.45 8.24
CA CYS A 166 0.47 -15.50 9.02
C CYS A 166 0.54 -16.90 8.38
N GLY A 167 1.07 -17.02 7.17
CA GLY A 167 1.27 -18.31 6.50
C GLY A 167 0.06 -18.81 5.72
N LEU A 168 -0.98 -17.99 5.58
CA LEU A 168 -2.26 -18.35 4.96
C LEU A 168 -2.21 -18.34 3.41
N MET A 169 -1.09 -17.90 2.83
CA MET A 169 -0.93 -17.73 1.38
C MET A 169 0.36 -18.35 0.84
N SER A 170 0.51 -19.67 0.96
CA SER A 170 1.75 -20.41 0.64
C SER A 170 2.26 -20.17 -0.80
N LYS A 171 1.41 -20.28 -1.82
CA LYS A 171 1.78 -20.06 -3.23
C LYS A 171 2.24 -18.61 -3.49
N LEU A 172 1.55 -17.63 -2.91
CA LEU A 172 1.94 -16.23 -3.05
C LEU A 172 3.24 -15.94 -2.30
N ARG A 173 3.41 -16.50 -1.09
CA ARG A 173 4.64 -16.40 -0.30
C ARG A 173 5.86 -16.90 -1.07
N GLN A 174 5.75 -18.02 -1.80
CA GLN A 174 6.86 -18.49 -2.65
C GLN A 174 7.26 -17.47 -3.72
N LYS A 175 6.28 -16.86 -4.41
CA LYS A 175 6.54 -15.82 -5.42
C LYS A 175 7.18 -14.57 -4.81
N VAL A 176 6.68 -14.12 -3.65
CA VAL A 176 7.22 -12.96 -2.93
C VAL A 176 8.66 -13.23 -2.49
N ASN A 177 8.93 -14.38 -1.87
CA ASN A 177 10.29 -14.74 -1.43
C ASN A 177 11.29 -14.78 -2.60
N LYS A 178 10.86 -15.27 -3.77
CA LYS A 178 11.69 -15.28 -4.98
C LYS A 178 12.04 -13.86 -5.43
N GLU A 179 11.09 -12.93 -5.38
CA GLU A 179 11.35 -11.52 -5.72
C GLU A 179 12.24 -10.84 -4.65
N CYS A 180 12.02 -11.09 -3.34
CA CYS A 180 12.92 -10.58 -2.29
C CYS A 180 14.38 -11.05 -2.52
N PHE A 181 14.58 -12.35 -2.78
CA PHE A 181 15.90 -12.89 -3.05
C PHE A 181 16.57 -12.21 -4.26
N LYS A 182 15.81 -11.98 -5.33
CA LYS A 182 16.30 -11.30 -6.54
C LYS A 182 16.69 -9.85 -6.24
N THR A 183 15.90 -9.11 -5.46
CA THR A 183 16.20 -7.74 -5.07
C THR A 183 17.45 -7.66 -4.21
N GLN A 184 17.57 -8.52 -3.19
CA GLN A 184 18.73 -8.59 -2.31
C GLN A 184 20.01 -8.96 -3.06
N TYR A 185 19.94 -9.90 -4.00
CA TYR A 185 21.08 -10.28 -4.83
C TYR A 185 21.57 -9.10 -5.68
N ARG A 186 20.66 -8.37 -6.34
CA ARG A 186 21.00 -7.17 -7.12
C ARG A 186 21.60 -6.07 -6.26
N TYR A 187 21.06 -5.87 -5.06
CA TYR A 187 21.60 -4.88 -4.12
C TYR A 187 23.05 -5.18 -3.75
N LYS A 188 23.38 -6.46 -3.48
CA LYS A 188 24.75 -6.88 -3.20
C LYS A 188 25.69 -6.63 -4.38
N GLN A 189 25.25 -6.91 -5.62
CA GLN A 189 26.03 -6.62 -6.82
C GLN A 189 26.31 -5.13 -7.00
N ILE A 190 25.30 -4.27 -6.78
CA ILE A 190 25.46 -2.81 -6.89
C ILE A 190 26.49 -2.30 -5.88
N LYS A 191 26.37 -2.70 -4.62
CA LYS A 191 27.36 -2.33 -3.59
C LYS A 191 28.78 -2.77 -3.95
N GLN A 192 28.95 -3.97 -4.50
CA GLN A 192 30.26 -4.46 -4.92
C GLN A 192 30.87 -3.65 -6.09
N MET A 193 30.03 -3.06 -6.95
CA MET A 193 30.49 -2.17 -8.02
C MET A 193 30.82 -0.77 -7.52
N GLU A 194 30.14 -0.26 -6.48
CA GLU A 194 30.40 1.06 -5.87
C GLU A 194 31.68 1.07 -5.00
N MET A 195 32.17 -0.09 -4.58
CA MET A 195 33.41 -0.24 -3.81
C MET A 195 34.66 -0.45 -4.71
N LYS A 196 34.50 -0.46 -6.03
CA LYS A 196 35.59 -0.58 -7.02
C LYS A 196 35.78 0.74 -7.75
#